data_AF-A0A847XVT5-F1
#
_entry.id   AF-A0A847XVT5-F1
#
_cell.length_a   1.000
_cell.length_b   1.000
_cell.length_c   1.000
_cell.angle_alpha   90.00
_cell.angle_beta   90.00
_cell.angle_gamma   90.00
#
_symmetry.space_group_name_H-M   'P 1'
#
loop_
_entity.id
_entity.type
_entity.pdbx_description
1 polymer ?
#
loop_
_entity_poly.entity_id
_entity_poly.type
_entity_poly.pdbx_seq_one_letter_code
_entity_poly.pdbx_strand_id
1 'polypeptide(L)'
;IALIADDSSISLMDNLFNHKEWGYRIVQIFSNSKEVTDKYRPVVEVLPERYGRVLYDYMEIEPIDEVWYVKDSISAVDVRNIVRSCEELGVTFRLSHYESNDNLTNAFTETISDRKFLTFTNVPYKPASLTIKRIMDILISSIAIILLSPLLLGIAIIIFLTSKGPVIFTQERIGLRGRPFQLYKFRTMVADAEAQLKELEARNESDGPTFKIAADPRITPVGKFLRRTGLDELPQLFNILKGEMSLIGPRPPLESETRQYKRWQLRRLSVKPGLSCFWQIKPQRNSIKFEKWMEMDLAYIDNWSLRLDFLILIKTVKTVFQRSGL
;
A
#
# COMPACT_ATOMS: atom_id res chain seq x y z
N ILE A 1 -0.29 -12.03 -9.94
CA ILE A 1 1.10 -12.49 -10.15
C ILE A 1 1.47 -12.39 -11.62
N ALA A 2 2.72 -12.03 -11.90
CA ALA A 2 3.29 -12.10 -13.24
C ALA A 2 4.23 -13.31 -13.33
N LEU A 3 4.18 -14.06 -14.44
CA LEU A 3 4.97 -15.28 -14.62
C LEU A 3 6.02 -15.10 -15.71
N ILE A 4 7.23 -15.60 -15.48
CA ILE A 4 8.28 -15.77 -16.48
C ILE A 4 8.48 -17.27 -16.64
N ALA A 5 8.13 -17.80 -17.81
CA ALA A 5 7.78 -19.19 -18.01
C ALA A 5 8.35 -19.79 -19.30
N ASP A 6 8.59 -21.10 -19.29
CA ASP A 6 8.94 -21.94 -20.45
C ASP A 6 8.13 -23.24 -20.43
N ASP A 7 8.44 -24.18 -21.33
CA ASP A 7 7.72 -25.46 -21.45
C ASP A 7 7.69 -26.25 -20.14
N SER A 8 8.73 -26.14 -19.31
CA SER A 8 8.80 -26.87 -18.04
C SER A 8 7.70 -26.42 -17.08
N SER A 9 7.29 -25.16 -17.17
CA SER A 9 6.36 -24.55 -16.21
C SER A 9 4.88 -24.86 -16.47
N ILE A 10 4.54 -25.54 -17.57
CA ILE A 10 3.15 -25.78 -17.99
C ILE A 10 2.33 -26.49 -16.90
N SER A 11 2.88 -27.52 -16.25
CA SER A 11 2.20 -28.26 -15.17
C SER A 11 1.81 -27.35 -13.99
N LEU A 12 2.76 -26.51 -13.54
CA LEU A 12 2.52 -25.55 -12.47
C LEU A 12 1.46 -24.52 -12.89
N MET A 13 1.54 -24.03 -14.12
CA MET A 13 0.60 -23.05 -14.66
C MET A 13 -0.82 -23.63 -14.74
N ASP A 14 -0.98 -24.87 -15.20
CA ASP A 14 -2.26 -25.57 -15.21
C ASP A 14 -2.84 -25.64 -13.79
N ASN A 15 -2.03 -25.99 -12.79
CA ASN A 15 -2.45 -26.01 -11.39
C ASN A 15 -2.90 -24.62 -10.92
N LEU A 16 -2.15 -23.56 -11.23
CA LEU A 16 -2.51 -22.19 -10.86
C LEU A 16 -3.83 -21.72 -11.51
N PHE A 17 -4.10 -22.11 -12.75
CA PHE A 17 -5.35 -21.77 -13.44
C PHE A 17 -6.54 -22.58 -12.92
N ASN A 18 -6.32 -23.84 -12.56
CA ASN A 18 -7.37 -24.76 -12.09
C ASN A 18 -7.72 -24.55 -10.61
N HIS A 19 -6.76 -24.12 -9.77
CA HIS A 19 -6.93 -23.97 -8.33
C HIS A 19 -7.06 -22.50 -7.90
N LYS A 20 -8.19 -21.87 -8.25
CA LYS A 20 -8.47 -20.46 -7.87
C LYS A 20 -8.51 -20.24 -6.36
N GLU A 21 -8.80 -21.29 -5.58
CA GLU A 21 -8.79 -21.28 -4.12
C GLU A 21 -7.42 -21.01 -3.49
N TRP A 22 -6.33 -21.17 -4.25
CA TRP A 22 -4.99 -20.77 -3.80
C TRP A 22 -4.81 -19.25 -3.75
N GLY A 23 -5.79 -18.48 -4.25
CA GLY A 23 -5.81 -17.02 -4.16
C GLY A 23 -4.90 -16.32 -5.17
N TYR A 24 -4.29 -17.07 -6.10
CA TYR A 24 -3.46 -16.51 -7.16
C TYR A 24 -4.29 -16.16 -8.40
N ARG A 25 -4.02 -14.98 -8.94
CA ARG A 25 -4.51 -14.56 -10.27
C ARG A 25 -3.32 -14.22 -11.14
N ILE A 26 -3.14 -14.96 -12.22
CA ILE A 26 -2.11 -14.68 -13.23
C ILE A 26 -2.59 -13.48 -14.05
N VAL A 27 -1.84 -12.38 -14.02
CA VAL A 27 -2.19 -11.14 -14.73
C VAL A 27 -1.38 -10.92 -16.00
N GLN A 28 -0.20 -11.56 -16.10
CA GLN A 28 0.70 -11.41 -17.24
C GLN A 28 1.64 -12.61 -17.30
N ILE A 29 1.91 -13.09 -18.52
CA ILE A 29 2.91 -14.14 -18.77
C ILE A 29 3.98 -13.59 -19.72
N PHE A 30 5.23 -13.88 -19.41
CA PHE A 30 6.40 -13.63 -20.25
C PHE A 30 7.03 -14.96 -20.64
N SER A 31 7.03 -15.28 -21.94
CA SER A 31 7.57 -16.54 -22.44
C SER A 31 8.03 -16.44 -23.89
N ASN A 32 9.13 -17.12 -24.22
CA ASN A 32 9.54 -17.36 -25.61
C ASN A 32 9.04 -18.72 -26.13
N SER A 33 8.38 -19.52 -25.28
CA SER A 33 7.83 -20.81 -25.68
C SER A 33 6.59 -20.62 -26.56
N LYS A 34 6.59 -21.35 -27.68
CA LYS A 34 5.41 -21.44 -28.54
C LYS A 34 4.28 -22.22 -27.87
N GLU A 35 4.58 -23.29 -27.15
CA GLU A 35 3.58 -24.12 -26.47
C GLU A 35 2.86 -23.33 -25.37
N VAL A 36 3.60 -22.62 -24.51
CA VAL A 36 3.06 -21.73 -23.49
C VAL A 36 2.19 -20.64 -24.16
N THR A 37 2.69 -20.04 -25.24
CA THR A 37 1.96 -18.99 -25.96
C THR A 37 0.64 -19.52 -26.53
N ASP A 38 0.67 -20.63 -27.26
CA ASP A 38 -0.51 -21.19 -27.91
C ASP A 38 -1.56 -21.66 -26.88
N LYS A 39 -1.12 -22.22 -25.75
CA LYS A 39 -2.00 -22.71 -24.69
C LYS A 39 -2.66 -21.58 -23.87
N TYR A 40 -1.91 -20.55 -23.47
CA TYR A 40 -2.40 -19.56 -22.51
C TYR A 40 -2.84 -18.22 -23.10
N ARG A 41 -2.46 -17.90 -24.35
CA ARG A 41 -2.91 -16.68 -25.06
C ARG A 41 -4.44 -16.48 -25.05
N PRO A 42 -5.29 -17.52 -25.13
CA PRO A 42 -6.74 -17.32 -25.04
C PRO A 42 -7.24 -16.81 -23.68
N VAL A 43 -6.44 -16.94 -22.62
CA VAL A 43 -6.85 -16.66 -21.23
C VAL A 43 -6.11 -15.45 -20.65
N VAL A 44 -4.83 -15.28 -20.98
CA VAL A 44 -3.96 -14.20 -20.47
C VAL A 44 -3.03 -13.74 -21.59
N GLU A 45 -2.70 -12.45 -21.61
CA GLU A 45 -1.70 -11.92 -22.53
C GLU A 45 -0.33 -12.59 -22.30
N VAL A 46 0.27 -13.11 -23.38
CA VAL A 46 1.60 -13.71 -23.36
C VAL A 46 2.54 -12.83 -24.19
N LEU A 47 3.51 -12.21 -23.51
CA LEU A 47 4.52 -11.36 -24.13
C LEU A 47 5.86 -12.11 -24.27
N PRO A 48 6.63 -11.88 -25.34
CA PRO A 48 7.98 -12.41 -25.45
C PRO A 48 8.90 -11.94 -24.31
N GLU A 49 9.85 -12.77 -23.86
CA GLU A 49 10.73 -12.42 -22.73
C GLU A 49 11.66 -11.25 -23.02
N ARG A 50 11.96 -10.98 -24.31
CA ARG A 50 12.74 -9.80 -24.72
C ARG A 50 12.11 -8.47 -24.28
N TYR A 51 10.82 -8.49 -23.94
CA TYR A 51 10.12 -7.37 -23.31
C TYR A 51 10.31 -7.36 -21.78
N GLY A 52 11.39 -7.93 -21.24
CA GLY A 52 11.69 -7.89 -19.80
C GLY A 52 11.76 -6.46 -19.22
N ARG A 53 12.07 -5.44 -20.04
CA ARG A 53 11.92 -4.02 -19.62
C ARG A 53 10.46 -3.62 -19.39
N VAL A 54 9.53 -4.16 -20.20
CA VAL A 54 8.09 -3.95 -20.03
C VAL A 54 7.63 -4.52 -18.70
N LEU A 55 8.20 -5.63 -18.19
CA LEU A 55 7.90 -6.10 -16.84
C LEU A 55 8.21 -5.03 -15.77
N TYR A 56 9.29 -4.27 -15.94
CA TYR A 56 9.68 -3.23 -15.00
C TYR A 56 8.73 -2.05 -15.00
N ASP A 57 8.27 -1.62 -16.17
CA ASP A 57 7.27 -0.57 -16.34
C ASP A 57 5.87 -1.05 -15.88
N TYR A 58 5.56 -2.31 -16.17
CA TYR A 58 4.30 -2.96 -15.79
C TYR A 58 4.17 -3.06 -14.27
N MET A 59 5.26 -3.33 -13.53
CA MET A 59 5.26 -3.28 -12.07
C MET A 59 5.08 -1.87 -11.48
N GLU A 60 5.36 -0.80 -12.23
CA GLU A 60 5.12 0.58 -11.76
C GLU A 60 3.66 1.01 -11.92
N ILE A 61 2.99 0.49 -12.96
CA ILE A 61 1.66 0.94 -13.38
C ILE A 61 0.57 0.00 -12.87
N GLU A 62 0.80 -1.32 -12.93
CA GLU A 62 -0.20 -2.32 -12.59
C GLU A 62 0.03 -2.94 -11.20
N PRO A 63 -1.05 -3.30 -10.48
CA PRO A 63 -0.95 -3.86 -9.14
C PRO A 63 -0.48 -5.33 -9.18
N ILE A 64 0.85 -5.52 -9.21
CA ILE A 64 1.50 -6.83 -9.16
C ILE A 64 2.00 -7.13 -7.76
N ASP A 65 1.45 -8.17 -7.13
CA ASP A 65 1.91 -8.61 -5.81
C ASP A 65 3.24 -9.35 -5.87
N GLU A 66 3.36 -10.23 -6.87
CA GLU A 66 4.48 -11.17 -7.01
C GLU A 66 4.86 -11.42 -8.47
N VAL A 67 6.16 -11.59 -8.70
CA VAL A 67 6.77 -12.03 -9.97
C VAL A 67 7.40 -13.39 -9.75
N TRP A 68 7.03 -14.38 -10.56
CA TRP A 68 7.57 -15.73 -10.45
C TRP A 68 8.41 -16.07 -11.68
N TYR A 69 9.64 -16.49 -11.44
CA TYR A 69 10.54 -17.06 -12.43
C TYR A 69 10.46 -18.58 -12.32
N VAL A 70 9.71 -19.21 -13.22
CA VAL A 70 9.36 -20.64 -13.16
C VAL A 70 10.06 -21.50 -14.22
N LYS A 71 11.02 -20.90 -14.93
CA LYS A 71 11.84 -21.57 -15.94
C LYS A 71 12.88 -22.48 -15.30
N ASP A 72 13.18 -23.59 -15.97
CA ASP A 72 14.29 -24.47 -15.57
C ASP A 72 15.64 -23.88 -15.99
N SER A 73 15.69 -23.18 -17.13
CA SER A 73 16.89 -22.49 -17.59
C SER A 73 17.07 -21.17 -16.82
N ILE A 74 17.94 -21.16 -15.81
CA ILE A 74 18.19 -19.97 -14.97
C ILE A 74 19.30 -19.12 -15.58
N SER A 75 18.95 -17.90 -16.00
CA SER A 75 19.93 -16.85 -16.33
C SER A 75 20.22 -16.00 -15.08
N ALA A 76 21.40 -16.15 -14.51
CA ALA A 76 21.80 -15.43 -13.28
C ALA A 76 21.76 -13.89 -13.46
N VAL A 77 22.01 -13.39 -14.67
CA VAL A 77 21.95 -11.95 -14.98
C VAL A 77 20.51 -11.46 -14.97
N ASP A 78 19.60 -12.19 -15.64
CA ASP A 78 18.20 -11.81 -15.72
C ASP A 78 17.51 -11.87 -14.36
N VAL A 79 17.72 -12.97 -13.62
CA VAL A 79 17.19 -13.12 -12.26
C VAL A 79 17.67 -11.98 -11.37
N ARG A 80 18.96 -11.62 -11.40
CA ARG A 80 19.50 -10.52 -10.59
C ARG A 80 18.85 -9.17 -10.93
N ASN A 81 18.63 -8.90 -12.21
CA ASN A 81 18.00 -7.64 -12.66
C ASN A 81 16.53 -7.56 -12.24
N ILE A 82 15.81 -8.70 -12.32
CA ILE A 82 14.42 -8.78 -11.90
C ILE A 82 14.30 -8.65 -10.38
N VAL A 83 15.14 -9.37 -9.61
CA VAL A 83 15.18 -9.27 -8.14
C VAL A 83 15.40 -7.83 -7.70
N ARG A 84 16.41 -7.14 -8.24
CA ARG A 84 16.67 -5.72 -7.91
C ARG A 84 15.47 -4.82 -8.22
N SER A 85 14.84 -5.01 -9.37
CA SER A 85 13.65 -4.24 -9.74
C SER A 85 12.46 -4.51 -8.83
N CYS A 86 12.28 -5.77 -8.44
CA CYS A 86 11.27 -6.18 -7.47
C CYS A 86 11.55 -5.57 -6.10
N GLU A 87 12.81 -5.58 -5.64
CA GLU A 87 13.27 -4.95 -4.40
C GLU A 87 12.97 -3.44 -4.36
N GLU A 88 13.31 -2.72 -5.43
CA GLU A 88 13.07 -1.29 -5.58
C GLU A 88 11.59 -0.91 -5.55
N LEU A 89 10.70 -1.75 -6.08
CA LEU A 89 9.25 -1.51 -6.09
C LEU A 89 8.54 -2.18 -4.92
N GLY A 90 9.29 -2.94 -4.11
CA GLY A 90 8.76 -3.72 -3.02
C GLY A 90 7.99 -4.97 -3.45
N VAL A 91 7.99 -5.40 -4.71
CA VAL A 91 7.28 -6.58 -5.25
C VAL A 91 7.95 -7.90 -4.81
N THR A 92 7.18 -8.91 -4.43
CA THR A 92 7.76 -10.21 -4.04
C THR A 92 8.28 -10.94 -5.26
N PHE A 93 9.50 -11.45 -5.22
CA PHE A 93 10.07 -12.26 -6.31
C PHE A 93 10.19 -13.72 -5.88
N ARG A 94 9.76 -14.66 -6.72
CA ARG A 94 9.91 -16.10 -6.49
C ARG A 94 10.69 -16.74 -7.61
N LEU A 95 11.70 -17.53 -7.26
CA LEU A 95 12.47 -18.32 -8.21
C LEU A 95 12.17 -19.80 -7.98
N SER A 96 11.69 -20.49 -9.01
CA SER A 96 11.56 -21.95 -9.00
C SER A 96 12.97 -22.54 -8.88
N HIS A 97 13.19 -23.32 -7.82
CA HIS A 97 14.50 -23.85 -7.48
C HIS A 97 14.39 -25.35 -7.23
N TYR A 98 15.19 -26.16 -7.93
CA TYR A 98 15.11 -27.61 -7.83
C TYR A 98 15.89 -28.14 -6.60
N GLU A 99 17.07 -27.61 -6.29
CA GLU A 99 17.88 -28.06 -5.14
C GLU A 99 19.08 -27.12 -4.89
N SER A 100 19.12 -26.42 -3.76
CA SER A 100 20.36 -25.92 -3.13
C SER A 100 20.06 -25.45 -1.70
N ASN A 101 21.04 -25.67 -0.82
CA ASN A 101 21.06 -25.30 0.60
C ASN A 101 21.59 -23.86 0.80
N ASP A 102 21.15 -22.90 -0.01
CA ASP A 102 21.65 -21.53 0.08
C ASP A 102 20.87 -20.74 1.14
N ASN A 103 21.49 -20.56 2.31
CA ASN A 103 21.01 -19.67 3.35
C ASN A 103 21.26 -18.21 2.94
N LEU A 104 20.30 -17.60 2.24
CA LEU A 104 20.31 -16.17 1.93
C LEU A 104 19.60 -15.37 3.04
N THR A 105 20.14 -14.21 3.39
CA THR A 105 19.71 -13.40 4.55
C THR A 105 18.28 -12.84 4.43
N ASN A 106 17.77 -12.64 3.20
CA ASN A 106 16.45 -12.07 2.90
C ASN A 106 15.60 -12.95 1.98
N ALA A 107 15.96 -14.23 1.84
CA ALA A 107 15.17 -15.18 1.09
C ALA A 107 14.84 -16.40 1.94
N PHE A 108 13.67 -16.97 1.72
CA PHE A 108 13.23 -18.20 2.36
C PHE A 108 12.69 -19.17 1.32
N THR A 109 12.74 -20.46 1.65
CA THR A 109 12.20 -21.51 0.79
C THR A 109 10.76 -21.78 1.17
N GLU A 110 9.88 -21.80 0.17
CA GLU A 110 8.47 -22.16 0.33
C GLU A 110 8.08 -23.15 -0.78
N THR A 111 7.26 -24.15 -0.46
CA THR A 111 6.76 -25.11 -1.45
C THR A 111 5.37 -24.69 -1.87
N ILE A 112 5.15 -24.52 -3.17
CA ILE A 112 3.82 -24.28 -3.75
C ILE A 112 3.57 -25.36 -4.79
N SER A 113 2.40 -26.00 -4.74
CA SER A 113 2.12 -27.23 -5.49
C SER A 113 3.15 -28.30 -5.11
N ASP A 114 3.97 -28.69 -6.08
CA ASP A 114 5.01 -29.71 -6.06
C ASP A 114 6.41 -29.09 -6.26
N ARG A 115 6.50 -27.75 -6.37
CA ARG A 115 7.74 -27.02 -6.63
C ARG A 115 8.20 -26.24 -5.40
N LYS A 116 9.51 -26.22 -5.19
CA LYS A 116 10.16 -25.35 -4.20
C LYS A 116 10.50 -24.02 -4.84
N PHE A 117 10.24 -22.95 -4.11
CA PHE A 117 10.52 -21.59 -4.50
C PHE A 117 11.46 -20.93 -3.52
N LEU A 118 12.52 -20.32 -4.04
CA LEU A 118 13.31 -19.34 -3.32
C LEU A 118 12.59 -18.00 -3.43
N THR A 119 12.03 -17.53 -2.31
CA THR A 119 11.18 -16.33 -2.26
C THR A 119 11.95 -15.17 -1.64
N PHE A 120 12.08 -14.07 -2.38
CA PHE A 120 12.70 -12.83 -1.98
C PHE A 120 11.60 -11.82 -1.61
N THR A 121 11.62 -11.35 -0.37
CA THR A 121 10.63 -10.39 0.14
C THR A 121 11.30 -9.09 0.55
N ASN A 122 10.61 -7.99 0.30
CA ASN A 122 11.14 -6.64 0.55
C ASN A 122 10.68 -6.05 1.88
N VAL A 123 10.06 -6.88 2.71
CA VAL A 123 9.63 -6.62 4.08
C VAL A 123 10.15 -7.75 4.96
N PRO A 124 10.43 -7.52 6.25
CA PRO A 124 10.80 -8.60 7.16
C PRO A 124 9.76 -9.73 7.12
N TYR A 125 10.14 -10.91 6.61
CA TYR A 125 9.23 -12.04 6.46
C TYR A 125 8.90 -12.65 7.83
N LYS A 126 7.80 -12.19 8.43
CA LYS A 126 7.30 -12.67 9.72
C LYS A 126 5.79 -12.94 9.59
N PRO A 127 5.39 -14.05 8.93
CA PRO A 127 3.98 -14.32 8.64
C PRO A 127 3.12 -14.33 9.91
N ALA A 128 3.61 -14.96 10.99
CA ALA A 128 2.93 -14.93 12.29
C ALA A 128 2.74 -13.50 12.83
N SER A 129 3.75 -12.63 12.72
CA SER A 129 3.65 -11.24 13.16
C SER A 129 2.68 -10.42 12.30
N LEU A 130 2.61 -10.68 10.98
CA LEU A 130 1.65 -10.01 10.09
C LEU A 130 0.21 -10.43 10.40
N THR A 131 -0.01 -11.72 10.70
CA THR A 131 -1.31 -12.22 11.17
C THR A 131 -1.69 -11.59 12.51
N ILE A 132 -0.76 -11.52 13.48
CA ILE A 132 -0.97 -10.84 14.76
C ILE A 132 -1.30 -9.36 14.54
N LYS A 133 -0.56 -8.67 13.67
CA LYS A 133 -0.84 -7.26 13.30
C LYS A 133 -2.27 -7.12 12.78
N ARG A 134 -2.71 -8.01 11.89
CA ARG A 134 -4.08 -7.96 11.35
C ARG A 134 -5.14 -8.20 12.43
N ILE A 135 -4.91 -9.13 13.34
CA ILE A 135 -5.81 -9.38 14.48
C ILE A 135 -5.88 -8.15 15.38
N MET A 136 -4.73 -7.55 15.71
CA MET A 136 -4.68 -6.31 16.50
C MET A 136 -5.41 -5.15 15.82
N ASP A 137 -5.21 -4.97 14.51
CA ASP A 137 -5.90 -3.95 13.72
C ASP A 137 -7.43 -4.09 13.82
N ILE A 138 -7.94 -5.32 13.71
CA ILE A 138 -9.38 -5.61 13.81
C ILE A 138 -9.87 -5.37 15.24
N LEU A 139 -9.22 -5.94 16.25
CA LEU A 139 -9.65 -5.84 17.65
C LEU A 139 -9.66 -4.39 18.14
N ILE A 140 -8.54 -3.68 17.97
CA ILE A 140 -8.40 -2.30 18.44
C ILE A 140 -9.37 -1.38 17.70
N SER A 141 -9.53 -1.54 16.37
CA SER A 141 -10.47 -0.71 15.60
C SER A 141 -11.92 -0.99 15.99
N SER A 142 -12.28 -2.26 16.23
CA SER A 142 -13.63 -2.64 16.66
C SER A 142 -13.96 -2.05 18.04
N ILE A 143 -13.04 -2.18 19.00
CA ILE A 143 -13.18 -1.59 20.33
C ILE A 143 -13.29 -0.07 20.24
N ALA A 144 -12.42 0.57 19.46
CA ALA A 144 -12.44 2.02 19.27
C ALA A 144 -13.76 2.50 18.65
N ILE A 145 -14.29 1.82 17.63
CA ILE A 145 -15.58 2.16 17.02
C ILE A 145 -16.71 2.06 18.04
N ILE A 146 -16.76 0.99 18.83
CA ILE A 146 -17.82 0.79 19.84
C ILE A 146 -17.75 1.90 20.91
N LEU A 147 -16.58 2.11 21.50
CA LEU A 147 -16.39 3.08 22.58
C LEU A 147 -16.58 4.52 22.10
N LEU A 148 -16.16 4.84 20.88
CA LEU A 148 -16.29 6.17 20.29
C LEU A 148 -17.62 6.37 19.57
N SER A 149 -18.49 5.37 19.46
CA SER A 149 -19.75 5.48 18.70
C SER A 149 -20.64 6.65 19.14
N PRO A 150 -20.78 7.00 20.43
CA PRO A 150 -21.57 8.17 20.82
C PRO A 150 -20.93 9.48 20.35
N LEU A 151 -19.59 9.56 20.38
CA LEU A 151 -18.84 10.72 19.90
C LEU A 151 -18.94 10.84 18.37
N LEU A 152 -18.77 9.73 17.64
CA LEU A 152 -18.91 9.70 16.18
C LEU A 152 -20.30 10.16 15.74
N LEU A 153 -21.35 9.72 16.44
CA LEU A 153 -22.72 10.15 16.19
C LEU A 153 -22.92 11.64 16.50
N GLY A 154 -22.38 12.14 17.62
CA GLY A 154 -22.42 13.56 17.96
C GLY A 154 -21.75 14.44 16.91
N ILE A 155 -20.55 14.06 16.46
CA ILE A 155 -19.84 14.75 15.37
C ILE A 155 -20.67 14.72 14.09
N ALA A 156 -21.26 13.57 13.75
CA ALA A 156 -22.08 13.41 12.57
C ALA A 156 -23.30 14.36 12.58
N ILE A 157 -24.00 14.46 13.72
CA ILE A 157 -25.14 15.37 13.89
C ILE A 157 -24.69 16.83 13.75
N ILE A 158 -23.58 17.23 14.38
CA ILE A 158 -23.07 18.61 14.28
C ILE A 158 -22.75 18.96 12.82
N ILE A 159 -22.08 18.08 12.08
CA ILE A 159 -21.76 18.32 10.66
C ILE A 159 -23.03 18.42 9.82
N PHE A 160 -24.01 17.54 10.07
CA PHE A 160 -25.28 17.53 9.35
C PHE A 160 -26.08 18.83 9.55
N LEU A 161 -26.10 19.36 10.78
CA LEU A 161 -26.83 20.57 11.11
C LEU A 161 -26.12 21.86 10.68
N THR A 162 -24.79 21.85 10.56
CA THR A 162 -23.99 23.06 10.33
C THR A 162 -23.48 23.23 8.89
N SER A 163 -23.55 22.20 8.05
CA SER A 163 -23.06 22.24 6.68
C SER A 163 -23.91 21.36 5.74
N LYS A 164 -24.15 21.83 4.50
CA LYS A 164 -24.96 21.11 3.50
C LYS A 164 -24.21 19.95 2.87
N GLY A 165 -24.85 18.78 2.71
CA GLY A 165 -24.36 17.58 2.00
C GLY A 165 -24.00 16.40 2.92
N PRO A 166 -23.23 15.40 2.44
CA PRO A 166 -22.94 14.18 3.21
C PRO A 166 -22.01 14.41 4.41
N VAL A 167 -22.32 13.75 5.52
CA VAL A 167 -21.51 13.80 6.76
C VAL A 167 -20.15 13.14 6.56
N ILE A 168 -20.14 11.99 5.90
CA ILE A 168 -18.91 11.27 5.54
C ILE A 168 -18.46 11.75 4.17
N PHE A 169 -17.24 12.26 4.13
CA PHE A 169 -16.52 12.53 2.91
C PHE A 169 -15.76 11.26 2.50
N THR A 170 -15.86 10.90 1.23
CA THR A 170 -15.16 9.76 0.62
C THR A 170 -14.18 10.27 -0.41
N GLN A 171 -12.97 9.74 -0.40
CA GLN A 171 -11.97 10.08 -1.41
C GLN A 171 -11.20 8.83 -1.83
N GLU A 172 -11.04 8.65 -3.13
CA GLU A 172 -10.20 7.59 -3.66
C GLU A 172 -8.73 7.81 -3.29
N ARG A 173 -8.11 6.75 -2.77
CA ARG A 173 -6.72 6.72 -2.34
C ARG A 173 -6.06 5.45 -2.82
N ILE A 174 -4.73 5.49 -2.92
CA ILE A 174 -3.95 4.33 -3.31
C ILE A 174 -3.52 3.55 -2.06
N GLY A 175 -3.78 2.24 -2.09
CA GLY A 175 -3.48 1.31 -1.01
C GLY A 175 -2.35 0.34 -1.36
N LEU A 176 -2.43 -0.85 -0.76
CA LEU A 176 -1.45 -1.92 -0.95
C LEU A 176 -1.32 -2.28 -2.44
N ARG A 177 -0.08 -2.24 -2.94
CA ARG A 177 0.29 -2.54 -4.33
C ARG A 177 -0.37 -1.65 -5.37
N GLY A 178 -0.65 -0.39 -5.04
CA GLY A 178 -1.24 0.52 -6.02
C GLY A 178 -2.75 0.40 -6.18
N ARG A 179 -3.42 -0.49 -5.42
CA ARG A 179 -4.86 -0.69 -5.55
C ARG A 179 -5.66 0.49 -4.98
N PRO A 180 -6.61 1.07 -5.74
CA PRO A 180 -7.45 2.14 -5.22
C PRO A 180 -8.43 1.63 -4.16
N PHE A 181 -8.76 2.48 -3.18
CA PHE A 181 -9.81 2.24 -2.19
C PHE A 181 -10.45 3.57 -1.76
N GLN A 182 -11.65 3.50 -1.18
CA GLN A 182 -12.39 4.68 -0.74
C GLN A 182 -12.07 5.02 0.72
N LEU A 183 -11.30 6.07 0.95
CA LEU A 183 -10.97 6.55 2.30
C LEU A 183 -12.15 7.30 2.92
N TYR A 184 -12.53 6.95 4.15
CA TYR A 184 -13.60 7.61 4.89
C TYR A 184 -13.07 8.68 5.84
N LYS A 185 -13.64 9.88 5.78
CA LYS A 185 -13.40 10.96 6.76
C LYS A 185 -14.69 11.67 7.09
N PHE A 186 -14.74 12.35 8.23
CA PHE A 186 -15.78 13.35 8.42
C PHE A 186 -15.52 14.54 7.50
N ARG A 187 -16.60 15.08 6.94
CA ARG A 187 -16.49 16.27 6.12
C ARG A 187 -16.05 17.46 6.98
N THR A 188 -14.96 18.09 6.56
CA THR A 188 -14.40 19.29 7.21
C THR A 188 -14.45 20.52 6.32
N MET A 189 -14.74 20.36 5.04
CA MET A 189 -14.77 21.42 4.04
C MET A 189 -16.19 21.69 3.52
N VAL A 190 -16.39 22.86 2.90
CA VAL A 190 -17.60 23.21 2.16
C VAL A 190 -17.82 22.28 0.96
N ALA A 191 -19.06 22.15 0.49
CA ALA A 191 -19.44 21.15 -0.52
C ALA A 191 -18.74 21.36 -1.89
N ASP A 192 -18.40 22.59 -2.22
CA ASP A 192 -17.76 23.03 -3.46
C ASP A 192 -16.22 23.15 -3.34
N ALA A 193 -15.62 22.63 -2.28
CA ALA A 193 -14.19 22.75 -2.00
C ALA A 193 -13.28 22.18 -3.10
N GLU A 194 -13.72 21.16 -3.83
CA GLU A 194 -12.97 20.61 -4.97
C GLU A 194 -12.94 21.57 -6.16
N ALA A 195 -14.05 22.27 -6.44
CA ALA A 195 -14.10 23.26 -7.51
C ALA A 195 -13.15 24.44 -7.23
N GLN A 196 -13.05 24.83 -5.96
CA GLN A 196 -12.14 25.89 -5.50
C GLN A 196 -10.66 25.45 -5.46
N LEU A 197 -10.34 24.15 -5.60
CA LEU A 197 -8.95 23.68 -5.49
C LEU A 197 -8.05 24.30 -6.56
N LYS A 198 -8.52 24.38 -7.81
CA LYS A 198 -7.76 24.93 -8.94
C LYS A 198 -7.34 26.38 -8.72
N GLU A 199 -8.22 27.19 -8.12
CA GLU A 199 -7.95 28.60 -7.82
C GLU A 199 -6.95 28.77 -6.67
N LEU A 200 -6.80 27.74 -5.83
CA LEU A 200 -5.91 27.73 -4.67
C LEU A 200 -4.57 27.05 -4.94
N GLU A 201 -4.34 26.43 -6.10
CA GLU A 201 -3.08 25.78 -6.46
C GLU A 201 -1.88 26.72 -6.34
N ALA A 202 -2.04 28.00 -6.73
CA ALA A 202 -1.01 29.03 -6.61
C ALA A 202 -0.60 29.34 -5.16
N ARG A 203 -1.40 28.91 -4.17
CA ARG A 203 -1.13 29.09 -2.74
C ARG A 203 -0.57 27.83 -2.07
N ASN A 204 -0.25 26.78 -2.82
CA ASN A 204 0.29 25.54 -2.25
C ASN A 204 1.62 25.81 -1.53
N GLU A 205 1.68 25.48 -0.24
CA GLU A 205 2.87 25.63 0.62
C GLU A 205 3.71 24.34 0.69
N SER A 206 3.29 23.28 0.00
CA SER A 206 3.99 22.00 0.00
C SER A 206 5.13 21.95 -1.02
N ASP A 207 6.25 21.30 -0.67
CA ASP A 207 7.46 21.16 -1.49
C ASP A 207 7.44 19.94 -2.43
N GLY A 208 6.29 19.29 -2.60
CA GLY A 208 6.13 18.02 -3.32
C GLY A 208 4.71 17.88 -3.87
N PRO A 209 4.30 16.67 -4.30
CA PRO A 209 3.03 16.47 -4.99
C PRO A 209 1.80 16.63 -4.08
N THR A 210 2.01 16.78 -2.77
CA THR A 210 0.94 17.02 -1.81
C THR A 210 0.47 18.48 -1.86
N PHE A 211 -0.80 18.71 -1.52
CA PHE A 211 -1.35 20.04 -1.42
C PHE A 211 -1.56 20.42 0.05
N LYS A 212 -1.04 21.58 0.47
CA LYS A 212 -1.21 22.09 1.83
C LYS A 212 -1.27 23.63 1.82
N ILE A 213 -2.23 24.19 2.54
CA ILE A 213 -2.33 25.63 2.82
C ILE A 213 -2.66 25.78 4.30
N ALA A 214 -1.92 26.62 5.02
CA ALA A 214 -2.15 26.83 6.46
C ALA A 214 -3.54 27.42 6.76
N ALA A 215 -3.99 28.41 5.98
CA ALA A 215 -5.28 29.07 6.12
C ALA A 215 -6.21 28.77 4.94
N ASP A 216 -6.61 27.50 4.79
CA ASP A 216 -7.47 27.06 3.71
C ASP A 216 -8.92 27.59 3.90
N PRO A 217 -9.42 28.48 3.02
CA PRO A 217 -10.73 29.11 3.15
C PRO A 217 -11.90 28.12 2.98
N ARG A 218 -11.63 26.92 2.47
CA ARG A 218 -12.64 25.88 2.23
C ARG A 218 -13.04 25.15 3.52
N ILE A 219 -12.27 25.31 4.60
CA ILE A 219 -12.50 24.61 5.86
C ILE A 219 -13.62 25.30 6.66
N THR A 220 -14.62 24.52 7.06
CA THR A 220 -15.71 25.02 7.93
C THR A 220 -15.22 25.25 9.37
N PRO A 221 -15.89 26.08 10.20
CA PRO A 221 -15.50 26.28 11.59
C PRO A 221 -15.43 24.97 12.41
N VAL A 222 -16.43 24.10 12.24
CA VAL A 222 -16.45 22.74 12.83
C VAL A 222 -15.30 21.91 12.26
N GLY A 223 -15.08 21.97 10.94
CA GLY A 223 -13.98 21.27 10.28
C GLY A 223 -12.60 21.67 10.79
N LYS A 224 -12.40 22.96 11.12
CA LYS A 224 -11.15 23.46 11.72
C LYS A 224 -10.90 22.79 13.08
N PHE A 225 -11.93 22.65 13.90
CA PHE A 225 -11.82 21.93 15.18
C PHE A 225 -11.51 20.44 14.97
N LEU A 226 -12.22 19.77 14.05
CA LEU A 226 -12.01 18.35 13.77
C LEU A 226 -10.59 18.07 13.26
N ARG A 227 -10.10 18.85 12.29
CA ARG A 227 -8.71 18.71 11.78
C ARG A 227 -7.65 18.94 12.84
N ARG A 228 -7.85 19.95 13.70
CA ARG A 228 -6.93 20.25 14.81
C ARG A 228 -6.88 19.12 15.83
N THR A 229 -7.97 18.38 16.00
CA THR A 229 -8.05 17.27 16.96
C THR A 229 -7.79 15.91 16.32
N GLY A 230 -7.70 15.83 14.99
CA GLY A 230 -7.63 14.57 14.24
C GLY A 230 -8.93 13.75 14.28
N LEU A 231 -10.01 14.31 14.83
CA LEU A 231 -11.29 13.60 14.96
C LEU A 231 -11.94 13.35 13.59
N ASP A 232 -11.59 14.13 12.56
CA ASP A 232 -12.09 13.92 11.21
C ASP A 232 -11.63 12.61 10.58
N GLU A 233 -10.56 12.02 11.08
CA GLU A 233 -9.97 10.78 10.53
C GLU A 233 -10.54 9.51 11.17
N LEU A 234 -11.32 9.61 12.25
CA LEU A 234 -11.88 8.44 12.94
C LEU A 234 -12.74 7.50 12.05
N PRO A 235 -13.49 7.98 11.04
CA PRO A 235 -14.19 7.07 10.11
C PRO A 235 -13.26 6.10 9.37
N GLN A 236 -11.95 6.36 9.28
CA GLN A 236 -10.99 5.43 8.68
C GLN A 236 -10.84 4.13 9.48
N LEU A 237 -11.29 4.06 10.74
CA LEU A 237 -11.37 2.81 11.50
C LEU A 237 -12.20 1.75 10.75
N PHE A 238 -13.21 2.17 9.99
CA PHE A 238 -13.98 1.27 9.13
C PHE A 238 -13.16 0.74 7.94
N ASN A 239 -12.27 1.55 7.36
CA ASN A 239 -11.33 1.09 6.31
C ASN A 239 -10.35 0.04 6.87
N ILE A 240 -9.95 0.19 8.13
CA ILE A 240 -9.11 -0.82 8.81
C ILE A 240 -9.89 -2.12 8.97
N LEU A 241 -11.15 -2.10 9.41
CA LEU A 241 -11.97 -3.31 9.49
C LEU A 241 -12.14 -4.00 8.13
N LYS A 242 -12.40 -3.23 7.06
CA LYS A 242 -12.46 -3.72 5.68
C LYS A 242 -11.15 -4.32 5.17
N GLY A 243 -10.03 -4.01 5.81
CA GLY A 243 -8.71 -4.51 5.45
C GLY A 243 -8.01 -3.70 4.36
N GLU A 244 -8.54 -2.52 4.02
CA GLU A 244 -7.93 -1.58 3.09
C GLU A 244 -6.75 -0.84 3.75
N MET A 245 -6.84 -0.62 5.06
CA MET A 245 -5.84 0.07 5.88
C MET A 245 -5.39 -0.77 7.08
N SER A 246 -4.34 -0.31 7.75
CA SER A 246 -3.88 -0.74 9.06
C SER A 246 -3.93 0.44 10.05
N LEU A 247 -3.81 0.19 11.36
CA LEU A 247 -3.67 1.28 12.33
C LEU A 247 -2.39 2.07 12.08
N ILE A 248 -1.29 1.34 11.84
CA ILE A 248 0.04 1.91 11.61
C ILE A 248 0.56 1.47 10.25
N GLY A 249 0.99 2.45 9.45
CA GLY A 249 1.52 2.28 8.10
C GLY A 249 1.75 3.62 7.42
N PRO A 250 2.34 3.67 6.21
CA PRO A 250 2.50 4.90 5.45
C PRO A 250 1.17 5.62 5.17
N ARG A 251 1.18 6.94 5.03
CA ARG A 251 -0.04 7.70 4.70
C ARG A 251 -0.60 7.25 3.34
N PRO A 252 -1.92 7.00 3.19
CA PRO A 252 -2.53 6.68 1.90
C PRO A 252 -2.44 7.89 0.94
N PRO A 253 -1.69 7.80 -0.18
CA PRO A 253 -1.57 8.90 -1.11
C PRO A 253 -2.77 9.04 -2.06
N LEU A 254 -2.89 10.20 -2.71
CA LEU A 254 -3.75 10.38 -3.89
C LEU A 254 -3.13 9.67 -5.09
N GLU A 255 -3.98 9.27 -6.03
CA GLU A 255 -3.51 8.79 -7.33
C GLU A 255 -2.67 9.85 -8.08
N SER A 256 -3.06 11.12 -8.00
CA SER A 256 -2.31 12.23 -8.60
C SER A 256 -0.92 12.42 -7.98
N GLU A 257 -0.74 12.04 -6.72
CA GLU A 257 0.56 12.05 -6.05
C GLU A 257 1.41 10.87 -6.51
N THR A 258 0.84 9.67 -6.56
CA THR A 258 1.59 8.46 -6.95
C THR A 258 2.11 8.52 -8.38
N ARG A 259 1.39 9.19 -9.29
CA ARG A 259 1.84 9.45 -10.67
C ARG A 259 3.12 10.31 -10.75
N GLN A 260 3.46 11.02 -9.69
CA GLN A 260 4.66 11.88 -9.61
C GLN A 260 5.79 11.24 -8.79
N TYR A 261 5.59 10.02 -8.29
CA TYR A 261 6.59 9.35 -7.47
C TYR A 261 7.78 8.92 -8.31
N LYS A 262 8.97 9.08 -7.73
CA LYS A 262 10.17 8.42 -8.25
C LYS A 262 10.01 6.91 -8.03
N ARG A 263 10.60 6.10 -8.90
CA ARG A 263 10.55 4.63 -8.84
C ARG A 263 10.79 4.06 -7.42
N TRP A 264 11.84 4.51 -6.74
CA TRP A 264 12.18 4.07 -5.38
C TRP A 264 11.11 4.43 -4.32
N GLN A 265 10.30 5.47 -4.56
CA GLN A 265 9.24 5.89 -3.63
C GLN A 265 8.02 4.97 -3.72
N LEU A 266 7.81 4.28 -4.85
CA LEU A 266 6.69 3.35 -5.04
C LEU A 266 6.75 2.16 -4.06
N ARG A 267 7.95 1.81 -3.57
CA ARG A 267 8.14 0.78 -2.53
C ARG A 267 7.29 1.01 -1.28
N ARG A 268 6.91 2.25 -0.96
CA ARG A 268 6.02 2.55 0.17
C ARG A 268 4.64 1.90 0.06
N LEU A 269 4.22 1.57 -1.17
CA LEU A 269 2.95 0.89 -1.46
C LEU A 269 3.05 -0.63 -1.26
N SER A 270 4.20 -1.18 -0.86
CA SER A 270 4.37 -2.61 -0.55
C SER A 270 3.72 -3.06 0.75
N VAL A 271 3.25 -2.12 1.58
CA VAL A 271 2.52 -2.38 2.83
C VAL A 271 1.18 -1.65 2.82
N LYS A 272 0.24 -2.09 3.67
CA LYS A 272 -1.04 -1.38 3.83
C LYS A 272 -0.82 0.03 4.38
N PRO A 273 -1.52 1.05 3.86
CA PRO A 273 -1.47 2.38 4.43
C PRO A 273 -2.01 2.40 5.85
N GLY A 274 -1.55 3.35 6.65
CA GLY A 274 -1.89 3.51 8.06
C GLY A 274 -2.83 4.67 8.33
N LEU A 275 -3.64 4.53 9.40
CA LEU A 275 -4.29 5.68 10.04
C LEU A 275 -3.25 6.64 10.62
N SER A 276 -2.18 6.10 11.21
CA SER A 276 -1.01 6.86 11.66
C SER A 276 0.27 6.31 11.03
N CYS A 277 1.27 7.18 10.85
CA CYS A 277 2.55 6.83 10.24
C CYS A 277 3.76 7.32 11.03
N PHE A 278 4.95 6.81 10.65
CA PHE A 278 6.18 7.01 11.40
C PHE A 278 6.66 8.47 11.48
N TRP A 279 6.44 9.27 10.44
CA TRP A 279 6.81 10.69 10.45
C TRP A 279 5.76 11.58 11.14
N GLN A 280 4.48 11.18 11.14
CA GLN A 280 3.41 11.95 11.80
C GLN A 280 3.63 12.08 13.32
N ILE A 281 4.32 11.12 13.94
CA ILE A 281 4.65 11.18 15.36
C ILE A 281 5.90 12.02 15.67
N LYS A 282 6.57 12.61 14.67
CA LYS A 282 7.73 13.48 14.90
C LYS A 282 7.28 14.90 15.30
N PRO A 283 7.97 15.56 16.26
CA PRO A 283 7.61 16.91 16.70
C PRO A 283 7.53 17.94 15.56
N GLN A 284 8.42 17.84 14.58
CA GLN A 284 8.55 18.80 13.46
C GLN A 284 7.89 18.29 12.17
N ARG A 285 6.87 17.42 12.27
CA ARG A 285 6.21 16.77 11.11
C ARG A 285 5.79 17.73 10.00
N ASN A 286 5.44 18.97 10.33
CA ASN A 286 4.99 19.98 9.37
C ASN A 286 6.13 20.59 8.52
N SER A 287 7.39 20.47 8.95
CA SER A 287 8.57 20.99 8.25
C SER A 287 9.44 19.90 7.63
N ILE A 288 9.00 18.65 7.67
CA ILE A 288 9.70 17.53 7.01
C ILE A 288 9.42 17.64 5.51
N LYS A 289 10.49 17.80 4.73
CA LYS A 289 10.43 17.81 3.26
C LYS A 289 9.89 16.50 2.71
N PHE A 290 9.23 16.55 1.56
CA PHE A 290 8.59 15.38 0.94
C PHE A 290 9.54 14.20 0.74
N GLU A 291 10.76 14.44 0.24
CA GLU A 291 11.75 13.38 0.04
C GLU A 291 12.16 12.71 1.35
N LYS A 292 12.35 13.49 2.42
CA LYS A 292 12.67 12.97 3.74
C LYS A 292 11.52 12.17 4.35
N TRP A 293 10.29 12.59 4.08
CA TRP A 293 9.11 11.81 4.43
C TRP A 293 9.14 10.44 3.72
N MET A 294 9.41 10.37 2.42
CA MET A 294 9.49 9.09 1.71
C MET A 294 10.57 8.17 2.30
N GLU A 295 11.76 8.69 2.63
CA GLU A 295 12.81 7.92 3.33
C GLU A 295 12.33 7.37 4.67
N MET A 296 11.57 8.15 5.43
CA MET A 296 11.03 7.72 6.72
C MET A 296 9.97 6.63 6.60
N ASP A 297 9.14 6.68 5.56
CA ASP A 297 8.18 5.61 5.26
C ASP A 297 8.92 4.32 4.90
N LEU A 298 10.00 4.39 4.10
CA LEU A 298 10.84 3.23 3.79
C LEU A 298 11.58 2.70 5.03
N ALA A 299 12.14 3.57 5.85
CA ALA A 299 12.80 3.17 7.10
C ALA A 299 11.84 2.45 8.06
N TYR A 300 10.56 2.83 8.08
CA TYR A 300 9.52 2.11 8.81
C TYR A 300 9.31 0.69 8.26
N ILE A 301 9.21 0.55 6.93
CA ILE A 301 9.03 -0.73 6.23
C ILE A 301 10.22 -1.66 6.50
N ASP A 302 11.44 -1.14 6.35
CA ASP A 302 12.69 -1.90 6.54
C ASP A 302 12.85 -2.39 7.99
N ASN A 303 12.44 -1.59 8.96
CA ASN A 303 12.58 -1.89 10.40
C ASN A 303 11.27 -2.34 11.04
N TRP A 304 10.30 -2.79 10.23
CA TRP A 304 8.98 -3.09 10.73
C TRP A 304 9.01 -4.19 11.80
N SER A 305 8.30 -3.92 12.90
CA SER A 305 8.05 -4.88 13.96
C SER A 305 6.79 -4.51 14.73
N LEU A 306 6.15 -5.49 15.37
CA LEU A 306 5.00 -5.25 16.25
C LEU A 306 5.35 -4.25 17.38
N ARG A 307 6.59 -4.29 17.89
CA ARG A 307 7.08 -3.34 18.89
C ARG A 307 7.11 -1.91 18.33
N LEU A 308 7.60 -1.73 17.10
CA LEU A 308 7.64 -0.42 16.46
C LEU A 308 6.22 0.13 16.25
N ASP A 309 5.29 -0.70 15.76
CA ASP A 309 3.87 -0.32 15.61
C ASP A 309 3.26 0.13 16.93
N PHE A 310 3.48 -0.63 18.01
CA PHE A 310 2.99 -0.27 19.34
C PHE A 310 3.55 1.07 19.85
N LEU A 311 4.84 1.32 19.63
CA LEU A 311 5.47 2.59 19.98
C LEU A 311 4.88 3.77 19.18
N ILE A 312 4.62 3.57 17.88
CA ILE A 312 3.99 4.61 17.04
C ILE A 312 2.56 4.86 17.50
N LEU A 313 1.80 3.81 17.84
CA LEU A 313 0.44 3.93 18.33
C LEU A 313 0.36 4.76 19.63
N ILE A 314 1.19 4.46 20.62
CA ILE A 314 1.25 5.24 21.88
C ILE A 314 1.61 6.69 21.61
N LYS A 315 2.62 6.93 20.75
CA LYS A 315 3.03 8.29 20.39
C LYS A 315 1.92 9.05 19.67
N THR A 316 1.17 8.38 18.80
CA THR A 316 0.02 8.95 18.10
C THR A 316 -1.03 9.44 19.09
N VAL A 317 -1.42 8.58 20.04
CA VAL A 317 -2.39 8.93 21.09
C VAL A 317 -1.90 10.16 21.87
N LYS A 318 -0.62 10.18 22.26
CA LYS A 318 -0.01 11.33 22.95
C LYS A 318 -0.04 12.61 22.10
N THR A 319 0.28 12.52 20.81
CA THR A 319 0.26 13.68 19.90
C THR A 319 -1.14 14.28 19.75
N VAL A 320 -2.18 13.44 19.69
CA VAL A 320 -3.58 13.89 19.65
C VAL A 320 -3.95 14.66 20.92
N PHE A 321 -3.55 14.17 22.11
CA PHE A 321 -3.84 14.85 23.38
C PHE A 321 -3.01 16.12 23.61
N GLN A 322 -1.79 16.20 23.09
CA GLN A 322 -0.89 17.35 23.28
C GLN A 322 -1.25 18.57 22.40
N ARG A 323 -2.41 18.56 21.73
CA ARG A 323 -2.94 19.69 20.93
C ARG A 323 -1.95 20.22 19.88
N SER A 324 -0.95 19.43 19.47
CA SER A 324 0.01 19.79 18.41
C SER A 324 -0.56 19.51 17.01
N GLY A 325 -1.88 19.63 16.87
CA GLY A 325 -2.61 19.40 15.64
C GLY A 325 -2.59 20.66 14.78
N LEU A 326 -2.02 20.50 13.57
CA LEU A 326 -2.02 21.38 12.39
C LEU A 326 -1.68 22.86 12.62
#